data_AF-A0A934KL82-F1
#
_entry.id   AF-A0A934KL82-F1
#
_cell.length_a   1.000
_cell.length_b   1.000
_cell.length_c   1.000
_cell.angle_alpha   90.00
_cell.angle_beta   90.00
_cell.angle_gamma   90.00
#
_symmetry.space_group_name_H-M   'P 1'
#
loop_
_entity.id
_entity.type
_entity.pdbx_description
1 polymer ?
#
loop_
_entity_poly.entity_id
_entity_poly.type
_entity_poly.pdbx_seq_one_letter_code
_entity_poly.pdbx_strand_id
1 'polypeptide(L)'
;MSVRRRVFLALSTLVAVGIEVQIFLSYGDKDAGFHYLAHFFAGASAALLVMSVVAWRRGRPVRFPLLWVIAAHLFAMAPDFAFLDGAPHAHWMDIFFGHITIHFIPGANLTLLLVFAGSLAVYLAVLDHIARMEAAAFVKHKWA
;
A
#
# COMPACT_ATOMS: atom_id res chain seq x y z
N MET A 1 2.74 -18.33 -17.94
CA MET A 1 3.66 -17.34 -17.32
C MET A 1 5.08 -17.90 -17.30
N SER A 2 6.11 -17.15 -17.72
CA SER A 2 7.48 -17.68 -17.84
C SER A 2 8.13 -17.98 -16.47
N VAL A 3 9.10 -18.91 -16.43
CA VAL A 3 9.87 -19.24 -15.21
C VAL A 3 10.56 -18.00 -14.63
N ARG A 4 11.19 -17.18 -15.48
CA ARG A 4 11.84 -15.92 -15.08
C ARG A 4 10.86 -14.97 -14.37
N ARG A 5 9.62 -14.84 -14.86
CA ARG A 5 8.60 -13.98 -14.25
C ARG A 5 8.14 -14.52 -12.89
N ARG A 6 8.02 -15.86 -12.74
CA ARG A 6 7.70 -16.48 -11.44
C ARG A 6 8.80 -16.24 -10.42
N VAL A 7 10.07 -16.46 -10.80
CA VAL A 7 11.23 -16.21 -9.94
C VAL A 7 11.29 -14.74 -9.52
N PHE A 8 11.14 -13.81 -10.48
CA PHE A 8 11.14 -12.38 -10.19
C PHE A 8 10.04 -11.99 -9.18
N LEU A 9 8.81 -12.50 -9.36
CA LEU A 9 7.72 -12.25 -8.42
C LEU A 9 8.02 -12.80 -7.03
N ALA A 10 8.50 -14.05 -6.95
CA ALA A 10 8.86 -14.67 -5.67
C ALA A 10 9.95 -13.86 -4.94
N LEU A 11 11.02 -13.49 -5.63
CA LEU A 11 12.09 -12.67 -5.05
C LEU A 11 11.59 -11.29 -4.61
N SER A 12 10.78 -10.63 -5.43
CA SER A 12 10.20 -9.32 -5.08
C SER A 12 9.32 -9.40 -3.83
N THR A 13 8.51 -10.46 -3.72
CA THR A 13 7.69 -10.72 -2.53
C THR A 13 8.55 -11.00 -1.31
N LEU A 14 9.58 -11.84 -1.43
CA LEU A 14 10.49 -12.14 -0.32
C LEU A 14 11.21 -10.88 0.18
N VAL A 15 11.68 -10.04 -0.74
CA VAL A 15 12.32 -8.76 -0.40
C VAL A 15 11.31 -7.83 0.31
N ALA A 16 10.09 -7.70 -0.21
CA ALA A 16 9.06 -6.88 0.41
C ALA A 16 8.72 -7.37 1.83
N VAL A 17 8.51 -8.68 2.01
CA VAL A 17 8.26 -9.28 3.32
C VAL A 17 9.44 -9.05 4.26
N GLY A 18 10.68 -9.21 3.79
CA GLY A 18 11.87 -8.94 4.59
C GLY A 18 11.96 -7.49 5.08
N ILE A 19 11.62 -6.53 4.22
CA ILE A 19 11.55 -5.10 4.58
C ILE A 19 10.47 -4.87 5.65
N GLU A 20 9.26 -5.39 5.45
CA GLU A 20 8.17 -5.22 6.40
C GLU A 20 8.47 -5.88 7.76
N VAL A 21 9.10 -7.06 7.77
CA VAL A 21 9.57 -7.71 9.01
C VAL A 21 10.60 -6.84 9.72
N GLN A 22 11.57 -6.28 9.00
CA GLN A 22 12.58 -5.41 9.60
C GLN A 22 11.95 -4.14 10.20
N ILE A 23 10.98 -3.55 9.49
CA ILE A 23 10.22 -2.40 9.99
C ILE A 23 9.43 -2.81 11.23
N PHE A 24 8.67 -3.90 11.19
CA PHE A 24 7.90 -4.39 12.33
C PHE A 24 8.78 -4.61 13.57
N LEU A 25 9.95 -5.22 13.41
CA LEU A 25 10.90 -5.44 14.51
C LEU A 25 11.46 -4.13 15.09
N SER A 26 11.49 -3.04 14.33
CA SER A 26 11.85 -1.71 14.85
C SER A 26 10.80 -1.09 15.77
N TYR A 27 9.54 -1.56 15.71
CA TYR A 27 8.44 -1.14 16.58
C TYR A 27 8.27 -2.06 17.81
N GLY A 28 9.38 -2.41 18.49
CA GLY A 28 9.42 -3.45 19.53
C GLY A 28 8.63 -3.19 20.83
N ASP A 29 8.15 -1.97 21.07
CA ASP A 29 7.39 -1.60 22.27
C ASP A 29 5.87 -1.81 22.12
N LYS A 30 5.14 -1.98 23.25
CA LYS A 30 3.71 -2.35 23.26
C LYS A 30 2.79 -1.36 22.53
N ASP A 31 3.12 -0.07 22.51
CA ASP A 31 2.37 0.95 21.77
C ASP A 31 2.89 1.14 20.33
N ALA A 32 4.12 0.73 20.05
CA ALA A 32 4.75 0.85 18.74
C ALA A 32 4.09 -0.08 17.69
N GLY A 33 3.56 -1.23 18.12
CA GLY A 33 2.80 -2.12 17.22
C GLY A 33 1.56 -1.47 16.59
N PHE A 34 0.91 -0.54 17.30
CA PHE A 34 -0.20 0.24 16.73
C PHE A 34 0.29 1.18 15.63
N HIS A 35 1.39 1.91 15.87
CA HIS A 35 1.97 2.84 14.91
C HIS A 35 2.39 2.11 13.63
N TYR A 36 3.05 0.95 13.76
CA TYR A 36 3.36 0.09 12.61
C TYR A 36 2.11 -0.22 11.76
N LEU A 37 1.05 -0.72 12.38
CA LEU A 37 -0.18 -1.08 11.66
C LEU A 37 -0.86 0.16 11.06
N ALA A 38 -0.87 1.28 11.77
CA ALA A 38 -1.41 2.54 11.29
C ALA A 38 -0.70 3.02 10.03
N HIS A 39 0.63 3.06 10.06
CA HIS A 39 1.44 3.49 8.92
C HIS A 39 1.35 2.52 7.75
N PHE A 40 1.44 1.23 8.02
CA PHE A 40 1.32 0.20 6.99
C PHE A 40 -0.04 0.27 6.29
N PHE A 41 -1.15 0.21 7.03
CA PHE A 41 -2.47 0.17 6.42
C PHE A 41 -2.83 1.50 5.75
N ALA A 42 -2.46 2.65 6.33
CA ALA A 42 -2.71 3.95 5.71
C ALA A 42 -1.90 4.10 4.41
N GLY A 43 -0.59 3.84 4.46
CA GLY A 43 0.30 3.91 3.30
C GLY A 43 -0.10 2.93 2.20
N ALA A 44 -0.34 1.67 2.54
CA ALA A 44 -0.75 0.64 1.59
C ALA A 44 -2.10 0.96 0.94
N SER A 45 -3.08 1.46 1.70
CA SER A 45 -4.38 1.89 1.17
C SER A 45 -4.23 3.03 0.17
N ALA A 46 -3.45 4.06 0.52
CA ALA A 46 -3.16 5.18 -0.37
C ALA A 46 -2.47 4.71 -1.67
N ALA A 47 -1.46 3.83 -1.55
CA ALA A 47 -0.79 3.25 -2.71
C ALA A 47 -1.76 2.47 -3.61
N LEU A 48 -2.63 1.63 -3.03
CA LEU A 48 -3.62 0.85 -3.78
C LEU A 48 -4.60 1.75 -4.53
N LEU A 49 -5.11 2.81 -3.90
CA LEU A 49 -6.02 3.76 -4.53
C LEU A 49 -5.33 4.53 -5.67
N VAL A 50 -4.11 5.04 -5.45
CA VAL A 50 -3.34 5.72 -6.50
C VAL A 50 -3.03 4.77 -7.65
N MET A 51 -2.58 3.54 -7.36
CA MET A 51 -2.33 2.52 -8.38
C MET A 51 -3.59 2.17 -9.15
N SER A 52 -4.76 2.13 -8.51
CA SER A 52 -6.05 1.91 -9.15
C SER A 52 -6.35 3.00 -10.17
N VAL A 53 -6.21 4.27 -9.79
CA VAL A 53 -6.42 5.42 -10.69
C VAL A 53 -5.43 5.38 -11.85
N VAL A 54 -4.15 5.13 -11.57
CA VAL A 54 -3.10 5.06 -12.60
C VAL A 54 -3.34 3.91 -13.57
N ALA A 55 -3.68 2.72 -13.06
CA ALA A 55 -3.95 1.54 -13.87
C ALA A 55 -5.17 1.74 -14.76
N TRP A 56 -6.26 2.25 -14.18
CA TRP A 56 -7.49 2.59 -14.89
C TRP A 56 -7.22 3.57 -16.04
N ARG A 57 -6.58 4.71 -15.74
CA ARG A 57 -6.31 5.76 -16.74
C ARG A 57 -5.39 5.29 -17.86
N ARG A 58 -4.44 4.40 -17.56
CA ARG A 58 -3.46 3.91 -18.54
C ARG A 58 -3.91 2.64 -19.26
N GLY A 59 -5.04 2.04 -18.87
CA GLY A 59 -5.52 0.77 -19.37
C GLY A 59 -4.53 -0.38 -19.19
N ARG A 60 -3.64 -0.30 -18.18
CA ARG A 60 -2.59 -1.30 -17.94
C ARG A 60 -2.19 -1.37 -16.46
N PRO A 61 -1.77 -2.54 -15.94
CA PRO A 61 -1.31 -2.66 -14.56
C PRO A 61 -0.11 -1.76 -14.25
N VAL A 62 -0.02 -1.30 -13.00
CA VAL A 62 1.15 -0.55 -12.51
C VAL A 62 2.37 -1.49 -12.43
N ARG A 63 3.53 -0.97 -12.83
CA ARG A 63 4.80 -1.70 -12.72
C ARG A 63 5.28 -1.66 -11.26
N PHE A 64 5.76 -2.82 -10.78
CA PHE A 64 6.33 -2.98 -9.44
C PHE A 64 5.38 -2.57 -8.29
N PRO A 65 4.18 -3.16 -8.19
CA PRO A 65 3.17 -2.73 -7.21
C PRO A 65 3.63 -2.82 -5.75
N LEU A 66 4.52 -3.78 -5.43
CA LEU A 66 5.08 -3.90 -4.08
C LEU A 66 5.95 -2.69 -3.70
N LEU A 67 6.67 -2.09 -4.66
CA LEU A 67 7.48 -0.90 -4.40
C LEU A 67 6.62 0.31 -4.06
N TRP A 68 5.43 0.43 -4.66
CA TRP A 68 4.47 1.48 -4.31
C TRP A 68 3.97 1.34 -2.88
N VAL A 69 3.65 0.11 -2.46
CA VAL A 69 3.20 -0.15 -1.08
C VAL A 69 4.31 0.17 -0.08
N ILE A 70 5.54 -0.31 -0.32
CA ILE A 70 6.69 -0.03 0.55
C ILE A 70 6.98 1.47 0.61
N ALA A 71 7.03 2.15 -0.54
CA ALA A 71 7.32 3.58 -0.58
C ALA A 71 6.25 4.40 0.16
N ALA A 72 4.97 4.03 0.03
CA ALA A 72 3.90 4.69 0.74
C ALA A 72 3.90 4.38 2.24
N HIS A 73 4.27 3.16 2.65
CA HIS A 73 4.48 2.82 4.06
C HIS A 73 5.60 3.67 4.66
N LEU A 74 6.77 3.72 4.01
CA LEU A 74 7.89 4.56 4.44
C LEU A 74 7.53 6.05 4.52
N PHE A 75 6.75 6.54 3.55
CA PHE A 75 6.23 7.91 3.59
C PHE A 75 5.26 8.13 4.76
N ALA A 76 4.39 7.16 5.04
CA ALA A 76 3.46 7.23 6.17
C ALA A 76 4.20 7.24 7.51
N MET A 77 5.34 6.55 7.62
CA MET A 77 6.23 6.55 8.80
C MET A 77 7.02 7.85 8.98
N ALA A 78 7.01 8.78 8.03
CA ALA A 78 7.74 10.05 8.13
C ALA A 78 7.55 10.82 9.45
N PRO A 79 6.33 10.88 10.05
CA PRO A 79 6.13 11.51 11.36
C PRO A 79 6.98 10.89 12.46
N ASP A 80 7.11 9.56 12.49
CA ASP A 80 7.81 8.84 13.54
C ASP A 80 9.32 9.17 13.54
N PHE A 81 9.91 9.32 12.36
CA PHE A 81 11.29 9.79 12.23
C PHE A 81 11.45 11.24 12.70
N ALA A 82 10.50 12.12 12.35
CA ALA A 82 10.55 13.50 12.77
C ALA A 82 10.42 13.69 14.30
N PHE A 83 9.68 12.81 14.98
CA PHE A 83 9.58 12.81 16.43
C PHE A 83 10.84 12.33 17.13
N LEU A 84 11.52 11.31 16.58
CA LEU A 84 12.81 10.84 17.10
C LEU A 84 13.89 11.95 17.07
N ASP A 85 13.81 12.87 16.11
CA ASP A 85 14.71 14.02 15.98
C ASP A 85 14.34 15.21 16.89
N GLY A 86 13.37 15.05 17.79
CA GLY A 86 13.01 16.05 18.81
C GLY A 86 12.12 17.19 18.29
N ALA A 87 11.51 17.04 17.11
CA ALA A 87 10.58 18.04 16.61
C ALA A 87 9.32 18.14 17.50
N PRO A 88 8.82 19.36 17.80
CA PRO A 88 7.64 19.52 18.65
C PRO A 88 6.43 18.81 18.05
N HIS A 89 5.80 17.97 18.85
CA HIS A 89 4.67 17.13 18.43
C HIS A 89 3.57 17.96 17.74
N ALA A 90 3.33 19.18 18.23
CA ALA A 90 2.30 20.11 17.78
C ALA A 90 2.42 20.56 16.31
N HIS A 91 3.63 20.77 15.77
CA HIS A 91 3.80 21.32 14.41
C HIS A 91 3.63 20.28 13.31
N TRP A 92 3.87 19.01 13.60
CA TRP A 92 3.62 17.91 12.66
C TRP A 92 2.15 17.49 12.63
N MET A 93 1.37 17.82 13.66
CA MET A 93 -0.08 17.60 13.70
C MET A 93 -0.79 18.29 12.53
N ASP A 94 -0.32 19.46 12.12
CA ASP A 94 -0.92 20.27 11.05
C ASP A 94 -0.60 19.72 9.64
N ILE A 95 0.50 18.98 9.49
CA ILE A 95 0.94 18.42 8.20
C ILE A 95 0.39 17.01 7.99
N PHE A 96 0.32 16.22 9.07
CA PHE A 96 -0.17 14.85 9.06
C PHE A 96 -1.46 14.72 9.89
N PHE A 97 -2.44 15.58 9.63
CA PHE A 97 -3.75 15.62 10.32
C PHE A 97 -4.40 14.23 10.53
N GLY A 98 -4.14 13.27 9.64
CA GLY A 98 -4.62 11.88 9.75
C GLY A 98 -3.98 11.07 10.89
N HIS A 99 -2.71 11.32 11.24
CA HIS A 99 -1.95 10.50 12.20
C HIS A 99 -2.54 10.56 13.61
N ILE A 100 -2.96 11.75 14.07
CA ILE A 100 -3.55 11.89 15.41
C ILE A 100 -5.02 11.47 15.42
N THR A 101 -5.77 11.76 14.35
CA THR A 101 -7.19 11.37 14.29
C THR A 101 -7.39 9.88 14.46
N ILE A 102 -6.41 9.06 14.08
CA ILE A 102 -6.49 7.61 14.15
C ILE A 102 -6.49 7.07 15.59
N HIS A 103 -5.87 7.78 16.53
CA HIS A 103 -5.91 7.44 17.96
C HIS A 103 -7.29 7.66 18.58
N PHE A 104 -8.14 8.47 17.94
CA PHE A 104 -9.49 8.76 18.42
C PHE A 104 -10.57 7.91 17.75
N ILE A 105 -10.22 7.03 16.81
CA ILE A 105 -11.17 6.11 16.17
C ILE A 105 -11.35 4.88 17.07
N PRO A 106 -12.56 4.63 17.61
CA PRO A 106 -12.83 3.38 18.33
C PRO A 106 -12.60 2.19 17.39
N GLY A 107 -11.76 1.24 17.80
CA GLY A 107 -11.41 0.09 16.96
C GLY A 107 -10.55 0.46 15.73
N ALA A 108 -9.69 1.49 15.84
CA ALA A 108 -8.83 2.00 14.77
C ALA A 108 -8.16 0.90 13.91
N ASN A 109 -7.61 -0.16 14.52
CA ASN A 109 -6.98 -1.27 13.77
C ASN A 109 -7.97 -1.98 12.84
N LEU A 110 -9.20 -2.22 13.29
CA LEU A 110 -10.23 -2.83 12.46
C LEU A 110 -10.65 -1.89 11.33
N THR A 111 -10.84 -0.61 11.63
CA THR A 111 -11.19 0.40 10.61
C THR A 111 -10.11 0.48 9.52
N LEU A 112 -8.84 0.54 9.92
CA LEU A 112 -7.69 0.52 9.01
C LEU A 112 -7.65 -0.74 8.14
N LEU A 113 -7.86 -1.91 8.75
CA LEU A 113 -7.91 -3.18 8.02
C LEU A 113 -9.04 -3.19 6.99
N LEU A 114 -10.22 -2.68 7.34
CA LEU A 114 -11.37 -2.59 6.43
C LEU A 114 -11.10 -1.62 5.27
N VAL A 115 -10.48 -0.47 5.54
CA VAL A 115 -10.08 0.49 4.50
C VAL A 115 -9.03 -0.13 3.56
N PHE A 116 -8.06 -0.85 4.11
CA PHE A 116 -7.07 -1.59 3.33
C PHE A 116 -7.73 -2.67 2.46
N ALA A 117 -8.61 -3.49 3.04
CA ALA A 117 -9.32 -4.54 2.32
C ALA A 117 -10.19 -3.96 1.18
N GLY A 118 -10.89 -2.85 1.43
CA GLY A 118 -11.65 -2.12 0.41
C GLY A 118 -10.76 -1.59 -0.71
N SER A 119 -9.63 -0.96 -0.35
CA SER A 119 -8.66 -0.43 -1.32
C SER A 119 -8.04 -1.55 -2.17
N LEU A 120 -7.77 -2.70 -1.57
CA LEU A 120 -7.27 -3.89 -2.27
C LEU A 120 -8.33 -4.43 -3.24
N ALA A 121 -9.59 -4.54 -2.79
CA ALA A 121 -10.69 -4.98 -3.64
C ALA A 121 -10.87 -4.06 -4.86
N VAL A 122 -10.80 -2.74 -4.66
CA VAL A 122 -10.85 -1.75 -5.76
C VAL A 122 -9.71 -1.98 -6.75
N TYR A 123 -8.47 -2.14 -6.27
CA TYR A 123 -7.33 -2.36 -7.16
C TYR A 123 -7.47 -3.66 -7.96
N LEU A 124 -7.89 -4.76 -7.31
CA LEU A 124 -8.12 -6.04 -7.98
C LEU A 124 -9.24 -5.94 -9.02
N ALA A 125 -10.33 -5.21 -8.73
CA ALA A 125 -11.41 -4.98 -9.68
C ALA A 125 -10.94 -4.21 -10.92
N VAL A 126 -10.07 -3.20 -10.75
CA VAL A 126 -9.45 -2.48 -11.88
C VAL A 126 -8.58 -3.40 -12.73
N LEU A 127 -7.73 -4.23 -12.10
CA LEU A 127 -6.88 -5.18 -12.83
C LEU A 127 -7.69 -6.21 -13.62
N ASP A 128 -8.76 -6.71 -13.02
CA ASP A 128 -9.69 -7.65 -13.66
C ASP A 128 -10.42 -6.99 -14.85
N HIS A 129 -10.90 -5.75 -14.70
CA HIS A 129 -11.50 -5.00 -15.81
C HIS A 129 -10.54 -4.85 -17.00
N ILE A 130 -9.28 -4.48 -16.74
CA ILE A 130 -8.24 -4.36 -17.78
C ILE A 130 -8.01 -5.70 -18.47
N ALA A 131 -7.89 -6.79 -17.72
CA ALA A 131 -7.69 -8.12 -18.28
C ALA A 131 -8.85 -8.56 -19.20
N ARG A 132 -10.10 -8.26 -18.81
CA ARG A 132 -11.28 -8.55 -19.65
C ARG A 132 -11.27 -7.74 -20.94
N MET A 133 -10.87 -6.46 -20.89
CA MET A 133 -10.75 -5.61 -22.09
C MET A 133 -9.70 -6.14 -23.06
N GLU A 134 -8.52 -6.54 -22.56
CA GLU A 134 -7.46 -7.13 -23.39
C GLU A 134 -7.93 -8.43 -24.07
N ALA A 135 -8.63 -9.30 -23.33
CA ALA A 135 -9.19 -10.54 -23.88
C ALA A 135 -10.22 -10.28 -24.99
N ALA A 136 -11.13 -9.31 -24.79
CA ALA A 136 -12.13 -8.94 -25.79
C ALA A 136 -11.49 -8.35 -27.06
N ALA A 137 -10.47 -7.51 -26.92
CA ALA A 137 -9.74 -6.93 -28.04
C ALA A 137 -9.01 -8.01 -28.87
N PHE A 138 -8.40 -8.99 -28.21
CA PHE A 138 -7.75 -10.12 -28.88
C PHE A 138 -8.72 -10.96 -29.72
N VAL A 139 -9.91 -11.26 -29.18
CA VAL A 139 -10.96 -11.99 -29.91
C VAL A 139 -11.38 -11.20 -31.15
N LYS A 140 -11.63 -9.90 -31.02
CA LYS A 140 -12.03 -9.05 -32.16
C LYS A 140 -10.99 -9.04 -33.29
N HIS A 141 -9.70 -9.02 -32.97
CA HIS A 141 -8.63 -9.01 -33.97
C HIS A 141 -8.39 -10.36 -34.66
N LYS A 142 -8.75 -11.48 -34.04
CA LYS A 142 -8.54 -12.83 -34.61
C LYS A 142 -9.58 -13.22 -35.66
N TRP A 143 -10.75 -12.57 -35.64
CA TRP A 143 -11.91 -12.90 -36.48
C TRP A 143 -12.34 -11.75 -37.40
N ALA A 144 -11.49 -10.74 -37.56
CA ALA A 144 -11.63 -9.66 -38.54
C ALA A 144 -10.59 -9.87 -39.65
#